data_AF-A0A4Q2XU91-F1
#
_entry.id   AF-A0A4Q2XU91-F1
#
_cell.length_a   1.000
_cell.length_b   1.000
_cell.length_c   1.000
_cell.angle_alpha   90.00
_cell.angle_beta   90.00
_cell.angle_gamma   90.00
#
_symmetry.space_group_name_H-M   'P 1'
#
loop_
_entity.id
_entity.type
_entity.pdbx_description
1 polymer ?
#
loop_
_entity_poly.entity_id
_entity_poly.type
_entity_poly.pdbx_seq_one_letter_code
_entity_poly.pdbx_strand_id
1 'polypeptide(L)'
;MSFDPLDVFGGAVGSIFKRLLYFASAIWLGCAVGVVALIVSWLVEGQSPDAGMFLIICLAPLALLNGWIALNFLTVAIGLAYSVRAVDPSYKGWMILAGVASLGVKLGWGLSGKWLPMVAGWVSWLVLLAMLGAGVWLLCQYFITRWAHHLMEVQAETAGRGIEREEIVRAKLQATRPPDAPPGVIVDLKR
;
A
#
# COMPACT_ATOMS: atom_id res chain seq x y z
N MET A 1 18.83 -5.50 28.33
CA MET A 1 17.87 -4.93 27.35
C MET A 1 17.74 -3.46 27.68
N SER A 2 18.46 -2.58 26.99
CA SER A 2 18.33 -1.13 27.14
C SER A 2 17.04 -0.68 26.45
N PHE A 3 16.17 -0.02 27.19
CA PHE A 3 14.95 0.56 26.66
C PHE A 3 15.34 1.93 26.10
N ASP A 4 15.50 2.05 24.77
CA ASP A 4 15.81 3.32 24.13
C ASP A 4 14.51 4.07 23.78
N PRO A 5 14.12 5.11 24.53
CA PRO A 5 12.88 5.84 24.29
C PRO A 5 12.86 6.53 22.92
N LEU A 6 14.03 6.82 22.34
CA LEU A 6 14.19 7.35 20.98
C LEU A 6 13.71 6.37 19.90
N ASP A 7 13.97 5.07 20.06
CA ASP A 7 13.50 4.04 19.12
C ASP A 7 11.99 3.82 19.22
N VAL A 8 11.44 3.89 20.43
CA VAL A 8 9.99 3.79 20.67
C VAL A 8 9.26 5.02 20.10
N PHE A 9 9.81 6.22 20.29
CA PHE A 9 9.23 7.45 19.76
C PHE A 9 9.34 7.52 18.22
N GLY A 10 10.50 7.14 17.67
CA GLY A 10 10.72 7.06 16.22
C GLY A 10 9.80 6.05 15.55
N GLY A 11 9.59 4.88 16.17
CA GLY A 11 8.65 3.87 15.70
C GLY A 11 7.19 4.35 15.71
N ALA A 12 6.77 5.02 16.79
CA ALA A 12 5.41 5.56 16.92
C ALA A 12 5.13 6.69 15.91
N VAL A 13 6.04 7.66 15.78
CA VAL A 13 5.92 8.77 14.82
C VAL A 13 5.94 8.25 13.38
N GLY A 14 6.83 7.32 13.07
CA GLY A 14 6.90 6.69 11.75
C GLY A 14 5.62 5.93 11.38
N SER A 15 4.99 5.25 12.34
CA SER A 15 3.71 4.57 12.15
C SER A 15 2.58 5.55 11.86
N ILE A 16 2.48 6.64 12.63
CA ILE A 16 1.47 7.68 12.44
C ILE A 16 1.63 8.35 11.06
N PHE A 17 2.86 8.71 10.70
CA PHE A 17 3.15 9.33 9.41
C PHE A 17 2.77 8.43 8.23
N LYS A 18 3.11 7.13 8.30
CA LYS A 18 2.69 6.15 7.28
C LYS A 18 1.17 6.09 7.14
N ARG A 19 0.42 6.08 8.25
CA ARG A 19 -1.05 6.05 8.23
C ARG A 19 -1.64 7.33 7.64
N LEU A 20 -1.06 8.48 7.95
CA LEU A 20 -1.47 9.77 7.37
C LEU A 20 -1.20 9.84 5.87
N LEU A 21 -0.03 9.38 5.41
CA LEU A 21 0.27 9.30 3.97
C LEU A 21 -0.68 8.34 3.25
N TYR A 22 -1.00 7.21 3.88
CA TYR A 22 -1.96 6.25 3.34
C TYR A 22 -3.35 6.86 3.18
N PHE A 23 -3.81 7.58 4.20
CA PHE A 23 -5.08 8.29 4.16
C PHE A 23 -5.08 9.40 3.10
N ALA A 24 -4.05 10.26 3.10
CA ALA A 24 -3.92 11.36 2.16
C ALA A 24 -3.88 10.87 0.70
N SER A 25 -3.13 9.79 0.43
CA SER A 25 -3.07 9.19 -0.91
C SER A 25 -4.41 8.60 -1.35
N ALA A 26 -5.17 7.97 -0.45
CA ALA A 26 -6.51 7.44 -0.75
C ALA A 26 -7.46 8.56 -1.16
N ILE A 27 -7.50 9.64 -0.39
CA ILE A 27 -8.34 10.81 -0.67
C ILE A 27 -7.91 11.45 -1.99
N TRP A 28 -6.61 11.69 -2.19
CA TRP A 28 -6.11 12.35 -3.39
C TRP A 28 -6.40 11.53 -4.66
N LEU A 29 -6.05 10.24 -4.67
CA LEU A 29 -6.29 9.36 -5.83
C LEU A 29 -7.78 9.14 -6.08
N GLY A 30 -8.60 9.03 -5.02
CA GLY A 30 -10.05 8.98 -5.15
C GLY A 30 -10.62 10.24 -5.81
N CYS A 31 -10.21 11.42 -5.33
CA CYS A 31 -10.65 12.68 -5.92
C CYS A 31 -10.19 12.82 -7.37
N ALA A 32 -8.94 12.44 -7.68
CA ALA A 32 -8.41 12.46 -9.03
C ALA A 32 -9.24 11.58 -9.99
N VAL A 33 -9.64 10.38 -9.57
CA VAL A 33 -10.55 9.53 -10.35
C VAL A 33 -11.89 10.21 -10.61
N GLY A 34 -12.47 10.83 -9.58
CA GLY A 34 -13.71 11.59 -9.71
C GLY A 34 -13.58 12.75 -10.72
N VAL A 35 -12.49 13.52 -10.64
CA VAL A 35 -12.17 14.63 -11.55
C VAL A 35 -11.98 14.14 -12.98
N VAL A 36 -11.20 13.08 -13.20
CA VAL A 36 -10.96 12.53 -14.55
C VAL A 36 -12.30 12.06 -15.16
N ALA A 37 -13.17 11.43 -14.37
CA ALA A 37 -14.50 11.06 -14.84
C ALA A 37 -15.41 12.27 -15.14
N LEU A 38 -15.18 13.45 -14.55
CA LEU A 38 -15.85 14.68 -14.92
C LEU A 38 -15.29 15.25 -16.22
N ILE A 39 -13.97 15.21 -16.40
CA ILE A 39 -13.31 15.61 -17.65
C ILE A 39 -13.83 14.77 -18.82
N VAL A 40 -14.00 13.46 -18.64
CA VAL A 40 -14.62 12.60 -19.68
C VAL A 40 -16.03 13.06 -20.04
N SER A 41 -16.86 13.45 -19.06
CA SER A 41 -18.17 14.05 -19.33
C SER A 41 -18.05 15.32 -20.18
N TRP A 42 -17.12 16.22 -19.83
CA TRP A 42 -16.92 17.48 -20.56
C TRP A 42 -16.40 17.28 -21.99
N LEU A 43 -15.50 16.32 -22.20
CA LEU A 43 -15.00 15.95 -23.52
C LEU A 43 -16.14 15.44 -24.42
N VAL A 44 -17.04 14.61 -23.89
CA VAL A 44 -18.22 14.12 -24.61
C VAL A 44 -19.22 15.24 -24.91
N GLU A 45 -19.25 16.27 -24.07
CA GLU A 45 -20.03 17.49 -24.33
C GLU A 45 -19.40 18.41 -25.38
N GLY A 46 -18.19 18.09 -25.86
CA GLY A 46 -17.49 18.83 -26.91
C GLY A 46 -16.55 19.92 -26.38
N GLN A 47 -16.23 19.93 -25.08
CA GLN A 47 -15.22 20.83 -24.55
C GLN A 47 -13.81 20.34 -24.92
N SER A 48 -12.92 21.26 -25.26
CA SER A 48 -11.52 20.93 -25.55
C SER A 48 -10.69 20.86 -24.27
N PRO A 49 -9.77 19.88 -24.15
CA PRO A 49 -8.86 19.84 -23.02
C PRO A 49 -7.89 21.03 -23.05
N ASP A 50 -7.73 21.71 -21.92
CA ASP A 50 -6.78 22.81 -21.74
C ASP A 50 -5.70 22.44 -20.69
N ALA A 51 -4.65 23.26 -20.58
CA ALA A 51 -3.59 23.06 -19.59
C ALA A 51 -4.09 23.21 -18.14
N GLY A 52 -5.12 24.02 -17.90
CA GLY A 52 -5.83 24.13 -16.63
C GLY A 52 -6.45 22.81 -16.16
N MET A 53 -6.89 21.93 -17.07
CA MET A 53 -7.43 20.61 -16.68
C MET A 53 -6.41 19.74 -15.93
N PHE A 54 -5.12 19.85 -16.24
CA PHE A 54 -4.07 19.15 -15.48
C PHE A 54 -3.88 19.71 -14.08
N LEU A 55 -3.98 21.04 -13.91
CA LEU A 55 -3.93 21.67 -12.58
C LEU A 55 -5.10 21.24 -11.70
N ILE A 56 -6.28 21.01 -12.29
CA ILE A 56 -7.47 20.53 -11.55
C ILE A 56 -7.22 19.12 -10.98
N ILE A 57 -6.41 18.27 -11.64
CA ILE A 57 -6.05 16.95 -11.11
C ILE A 57 -5.11 17.09 -9.90
N CYS A 58 -4.10 17.97 -9.97
CA CYS A 58 -3.20 18.21 -8.84
C CYS A 58 -3.95 18.74 -7.61
N LEU A 59 -4.94 19.59 -7.86
CA LEU A 59 -5.80 20.20 -6.85
C LEU A 59 -7.11 19.41 -6.62
N ALA A 60 -7.19 18.15 -7.07
CA ALA A 60 -8.41 17.35 -7.02
C ALA A 60 -9.08 17.26 -5.64
N PRO A 61 -8.35 17.21 -4.49
CA PRO A 61 -9.00 17.23 -3.18
C PRO A 61 -9.89 18.45 -2.93
N LEU A 62 -9.61 19.59 -3.57
CA LEU A 62 -10.46 20.78 -3.48
C LEU A 62 -11.84 20.56 -4.12
N ALA A 63 -11.99 19.59 -5.02
CA ALA A 63 -13.28 19.25 -5.63
C ALA A 63 -14.29 18.67 -4.62
N LEU A 64 -13.84 18.27 -3.42
CA LEU A 64 -14.73 17.90 -2.31
C LEU A 64 -15.42 19.11 -1.67
N LEU A 65 -14.93 20.33 -1.91
CA LEU A 65 -15.57 21.58 -1.51
C LEU A 65 -16.72 21.89 -2.48
N ASN A 66 -17.76 21.07 -2.44
CA ASN A 66 -18.93 21.17 -3.31
C ASN A 66 -20.23 21.22 -2.48
N GLY A 67 -21.40 21.17 -3.12
CA GLY A 67 -22.69 21.22 -2.43
C GLY A 67 -22.88 20.15 -1.34
N TRP A 68 -22.11 19.06 -1.39
CA TRP A 68 -22.11 17.96 -0.43
C TRP A 68 -20.97 18.05 0.61
N ILE A 69 -20.40 19.25 0.83
CA ILE A 69 -19.26 19.47 1.72
C ILE A 69 -19.44 18.85 3.11
N ALA A 70 -20.65 18.89 3.69
CA ALA A 70 -20.93 18.28 4.99
C ALA A 70 -20.77 16.75 4.97
N LEU A 71 -21.26 16.08 3.92
CA LEU A 71 -21.15 14.63 3.75
C LEU A 71 -19.71 14.22 3.42
N ASN A 72 -19.03 15.02 2.60
CA ASN A 72 -17.62 14.82 2.27
C ASN A 72 -16.75 14.96 3.52
N PHE A 73 -16.98 16.01 4.34
CA PHE A 73 -16.27 16.22 5.60
C PHE A 73 -16.51 15.08 6.58
N LEU A 74 -17.76 14.61 6.72
CA LEU A 74 -18.09 13.47 7.57
C LEU A 74 -17.35 12.21 7.11
N THR A 75 -17.31 11.95 5.80
CA THR A 75 -16.57 10.81 5.23
C THR A 75 -15.08 10.89 5.54
N VAL A 76 -14.47 12.06 5.32
CA VAL A 76 -13.05 12.30 5.61
C VAL A 76 -12.78 12.13 7.11
N ALA A 77 -13.66 12.63 7.99
CA ALA A 77 -13.53 12.49 9.44
C ALA A 77 -13.62 11.02 9.90
N ILE A 78 -14.61 10.27 9.40
CA ILE A 78 -14.76 8.83 9.69
C ILE A 78 -13.55 8.06 9.16
N GLY A 79 -13.12 8.35 7.94
CA GLY A 79 -11.96 7.73 7.33
C GLY A 79 -10.67 7.99 8.11
N LEU A 80 -10.46 9.23 8.55
CA LEU A 80 -9.31 9.60 9.37
C LEU A 80 -9.35 8.87 10.72
N ALA A 81 -10.50 8.85 11.40
CA ALA A 81 -10.68 8.13 12.65
C ALA A 81 -10.40 6.62 12.48
N TYR A 82 -10.84 6.04 11.37
CA TYR A 82 -10.54 4.65 11.02
C TYR A 82 -9.05 4.43 10.77
N SER A 83 -8.40 5.27 9.97
CA SER A 83 -6.97 5.17 9.64
C SER A 83 -6.07 5.31 10.86
N VAL A 84 -6.45 6.14 11.84
CA VAL A 84 -5.71 6.28 13.10
C VAL A 84 -5.87 5.04 13.98
N ARG A 85 -7.05 4.40 14.00
CA ARG A 85 -7.33 3.21 14.83
C ARG A 85 -6.87 1.89 14.22
N ALA A 86 -6.80 1.79 12.90
CA ALA A 86 -6.45 0.54 12.22
C ALA A 86 -5.00 0.14 12.55
N VAL A 87 -4.79 -1.05 13.12
CA VAL A 87 -3.47 -1.58 13.46
C VAL A 87 -2.61 -1.73 12.20
N ASP A 88 -3.23 -2.21 11.11
CA ASP A 88 -2.63 -2.28 9.77
C ASP A 88 -3.59 -1.72 8.72
N PRO A 89 -3.19 -0.68 7.96
CA PRO A 89 -4.00 -0.15 6.88
C PRO A 89 -4.11 -1.19 5.73
N SER A 90 -5.31 -1.77 5.59
CA SER A 90 -5.58 -2.77 4.54
C SER A 90 -5.93 -2.13 3.21
N TYR A 91 -5.50 -2.76 2.10
CA TYR A 91 -5.81 -2.30 0.73
C TYR A 91 -7.31 -2.11 0.50
N LYS A 92 -8.15 -2.93 1.14
CA LYS A 92 -9.61 -2.83 1.06
C LYS A 92 -10.11 -1.51 1.66
N GLY A 93 -9.61 -1.13 2.84
CA GLY A 93 -9.96 0.13 3.49
C GLY A 93 -9.57 1.34 2.65
N TRP A 94 -8.41 1.29 2.00
CA TRP A 94 -7.96 2.34 1.08
C TRP A 94 -8.83 2.46 -0.16
N MET A 95 -9.18 1.32 -0.77
CA MET A 95 -10.08 1.31 -1.93
C MET A 95 -11.46 1.84 -1.59
N ILE A 96 -11.98 1.54 -0.39
CA ILE A 96 -13.24 2.11 0.10
C ILE A 96 -13.11 3.62 0.26
N LEU A 97 -12.05 4.11 0.92
CA LEU A 97 -11.83 5.55 1.11
C LEU A 97 -11.71 6.30 -0.22
N ALA A 98 -10.89 5.79 -1.14
CA ALA A 98 -10.73 6.36 -2.48
C ALA A 98 -12.04 6.32 -3.25
N GLY A 99 -12.79 5.21 -3.17
CA GLY A 99 -14.10 5.04 -3.78
C GLY A 99 -15.12 6.08 -3.27
N VAL A 100 -15.26 6.23 -1.95
CA VAL A 100 -16.21 7.21 -1.38
C VAL A 100 -15.78 8.64 -1.68
N ALA A 101 -14.49 8.97 -1.60
CA ALA A 101 -14.01 10.30 -1.98
C ALA A 101 -14.30 10.61 -3.46
N SER A 102 -14.06 9.65 -4.36
CA SER A 102 -14.38 9.79 -5.79
C SER A 102 -15.88 9.98 -6.03
N LEU A 103 -16.72 9.27 -5.27
CA LEU A 103 -18.17 9.38 -5.35
C LEU A 103 -18.65 10.76 -4.88
N GLY A 104 -18.07 11.29 -3.80
CA GLY A 104 -18.36 12.64 -3.31
C GLY A 104 -18.04 13.74 -4.33
N VAL A 105 -16.95 13.57 -5.08
CA VAL A 105 -16.63 14.45 -6.22
C VAL A 105 -17.65 14.27 -7.35
N LYS A 106 -17.95 13.03 -7.76
CA LYS A 106 -18.85 12.77 -8.88
C LYS A 106 -20.30 13.19 -8.60
N LEU A 107 -20.80 12.99 -7.39
CA LEU A 107 -22.13 13.46 -6.98
C LEU A 107 -22.24 14.98 -6.89
N GLY A 108 -21.15 15.65 -6.46
CA GLY A 108 -21.16 17.11 -6.31
C GLY A 108 -21.13 17.89 -7.62
N TRP A 109 -20.56 17.31 -8.68
CA TRP A 109 -20.33 18.01 -9.94
C TRP A 109 -20.87 17.27 -11.18
N GLY A 110 -21.26 16.00 -11.06
CA GLY A 110 -21.55 15.11 -12.19
C GLY A 110 -22.99 15.04 -12.65
N LEU A 111 -23.88 15.86 -12.08
CA LEU A 111 -25.28 15.96 -12.51
C LEU A 111 -25.38 16.97 -13.66
N SER A 112 -25.11 16.53 -14.89
CA SER A 112 -25.38 17.35 -16.08
C SER A 112 -26.82 17.15 -16.52
N GLY A 113 -27.44 18.20 -17.07
CA GLY A 113 -28.80 18.12 -17.64
C GLY A 113 -28.90 17.31 -18.94
N LYS A 114 -27.77 16.80 -19.45
CA LYS A 114 -27.69 16.05 -20.71
C LYS A 114 -27.36 14.59 -20.45
N TRP A 115 -28.18 13.68 -20.94
CA TRP A 115 -28.06 12.24 -20.69
C TRP A 115 -26.72 11.64 -21.16
N LEU A 116 -26.26 11.96 -22.37
CA LEU A 116 -25.09 11.31 -22.97
C LEU A 116 -23.77 11.64 -22.22
N PRO A 117 -23.41 12.91 -21.94
CA PRO A 117 -22.25 13.25 -21.11
C PRO A 117 -22.34 12.69 -19.69
N MET A 118 -23.54 12.66 -19.13
CA MET A 118 -23.78 12.11 -17.79
C MET A 118 -23.44 10.62 -17.75
N VAL A 119 -24.03 9.81 -18.66
CA VAL A 119 -23.78 8.37 -18.74
C VAL A 119 -22.30 8.07 -19.00
N ALA A 120 -21.67 8.77 -19.94
CA ALA A 120 -20.23 8.60 -20.22
C ALA A 120 -19.37 8.87 -18.97
N GLY A 121 -19.72 9.89 -18.18
CA GLY A 121 -19.05 10.20 -16.93
C GLY A 121 -19.21 9.14 -15.85
N TRP A 122 -20.40 8.57 -15.70
CA TRP A 122 -20.66 7.53 -14.70
C TRP A 122 -20.02 6.20 -15.08
N VAL A 123 -20.07 5.82 -16.36
CA VAL A 123 -19.42 4.60 -16.85
C VAL A 123 -17.90 4.73 -16.74
N SER A 124 -17.32 5.86 -17.16
CA SER A 124 -15.88 6.08 -17.01
C SER A 124 -15.43 6.08 -15.55
N TRP A 125 -16.21 6.65 -14.63
CA TRP A 125 -15.94 6.57 -13.19
C TRP A 125 -15.86 5.12 -12.69
N LEU A 126 -16.82 4.25 -13.06
CA LEU A 126 -16.79 2.83 -12.70
C LEU A 126 -15.55 2.12 -13.26
N VAL A 127 -15.22 2.37 -14.52
CA VAL A 127 -14.04 1.78 -15.17
C VAL A 127 -12.76 2.24 -14.48
N LEU A 128 -12.62 3.54 -14.19
CA LEU A 128 -11.44 4.09 -13.52
C LEU A 128 -11.27 3.54 -12.11
N LEU A 129 -12.38 3.36 -11.36
CA LEU A 129 -12.32 2.70 -10.04
C LEU A 129 -11.90 1.24 -10.14
N ALA A 130 -12.41 0.50 -11.12
CA ALA A 130 -12.00 -0.88 -11.35
C ALA A 130 -10.51 -0.97 -11.72
N MET A 131 -10.03 -0.08 -12.59
CA MET A 131 -8.61 0.00 -12.97
C MET A 131 -7.72 0.39 -11.79
N LEU A 132 -8.14 1.36 -10.96
CA LEU A 132 -7.41 1.75 -9.76
C LEU A 132 -7.32 0.57 -8.79
N GLY A 133 -8.43 -0.14 -8.57
CA GLY A 133 -8.47 -1.32 -7.71
C GLY A 133 -7.59 -2.46 -8.20
N ALA A 134 -7.69 -2.78 -9.49
CA ALA A 134 -6.85 -3.80 -10.10
C ALA A 134 -5.36 -3.41 -10.06
N GLY A 135 -5.03 -2.14 -10.34
CA GLY A 135 -3.67 -1.63 -10.32
C GLY A 135 -3.03 -1.69 -8.93
N VAL A 136 -3.75 -1.22 -7.90
CA VAL A 136 -3.28 -1.30 -6.50
C VAL A 136 -3.15 -2.77 -6.07
N TRP A 137 -4.11 -3.62 -6.43
CA TRP A 137 -4.04 -5.05 -6.12
C TRP A 137 -2.82 -5.72 -6.76
N LEU A 138 -2.57 -5.47 -8.05
CA LEU A 138 -1.38 -5.97 -8.76
C LEU A 138 -0.08 -5.46 -8.13
N LEU A 139 -0.05 -4.19 -7.73
CA LEU A 139 1.11 -3.60 -7.04
C LEU A 139 1.36 -4.31 -5.71
N CYS A 140 0.31 -4.57 -4.92
CA CYS A 140 0.43 -5.33 -3.69
C CYS A 140 0.97 -6.75 -3.94
N GLN A 141 0.45 -7.45 -4.96
CA GLN A 141 0.94 -8.79 -5.32
C GLN A 141 2.42 -8.76 -5.74
N TYR A 142 2.81 -7.77 -6.56
CA TYR A 142 4.19 -7.61 -7.01
C TYR A 142 5.18 -7.42 -5.84
N PHE A 143 4.81 -6.60 -4.85
CA PHE A 143 5.67 -6.44 -3.68
C PHE A 143 5.72 -7.73 -2.84
N ILE A 144 4.59 -8.40 -2.61
CA ILE A 144 4.56 -9.66 -1.86
C ILE A 144 5.46 -10.72 -2.51
N THR A 145 5.37 -10.89 -3.83
CA THR A 145 6.19 -11.88 -4.55
C THR A 145 7.67 -11.51 -4.53
N ARG A 146 8.01 -10.22 -4.67
CA ARG A 146 9.41 -9.76 -4.57
C ARG A 146 10.00 -9.96 -3.18
N TRP A 147 9.24 -9.68 -2.13
CA TRP A 147 9.67 -9.94 -0.75
C TRP A 147 9.81 -11.44 -0.48
N ALA A 148 8.90 -12.27 -1.00
CA ALA A 148 9.02 -13.72 -0.90
C ALA A 148 10.31 -14.24 -1.57
N HIS A 149 10.65 -13.71 -2.76
CA HIS A 149 11.92 -14.05 -3.42
C HIS A 149 13.15 -13.66 -2.59
N HIS A 150 13.21 -12.43 -2.09
CA HIS A 150 14.34 -12.00 -1.25
C HIS A 150 14.45 -12.80 0.05
N LEU A 151 13.32 -13.17 0.67
CA LEU A 151 13.33 -14.04 1.85
C LEU A 151 13.84 -15.44 1.52
N MET A 152 13.48 -15.99 0.37
CA MET A 152 14.00 -17.29 -0.09
C MET A 152 15.51 -17.22 -0.37
N GLU A 153 16.00 -16.14 -0.98
CA GLU A 153 17.44 -15.93 -1.20
C GLU A 153 18.20 -15.87 0.13
N VAL A 154 17.72 -15.07 1.08
CA VAL A 154 18.36 -14.94 2.40
C VAL A 154 18.30 -16.27 3.18
N GLN A 155 17.19 -17.02 3.09
CA GLN A 155 17.09 -18.34 3.71
C GLN A 155 18.05 -19.34 3.06
N ALA A 156 18.20 -19.32 1.74
CA ALA A 156 19.14 -20.17 1.02
C ALA A 156 20.60 -19.85 1.37
N GLU A 157 20.96 -18.57 1.47
CA GLU A 157 22.28 -18.14 1.93
C GLU A 157 22.55 -18.56 3.38
N THR A 158 21.55 -18.44 4.25
CA THR A 158 21.69 -18.83 5.66
C THR A 158 21.81 -20.34 5.83
N ALA A 159 21.05 -21.11 5.04
CA ALA A 159 21.14 -22.57 5.01
C ALA A 159 22.50 -23.04 4.45
N GLY A 160 22.98 -22.42 3.37
CA GLY A 160 24.30 -22.71 2.80
C GLY A 160 25.44 -22.47 3.79
N ARG A 161 25.43 -21.33 4.50
CA ARG A 161 26.38 -21.05 5.58
C ARG A 161 26.25 -22.01 6.76
N GLY A 162 25.04 -22.49 7.05
CA GLY A 162 24.80 -23.53 8.06
C GLY A 162 25.48 -24.85 7.70
N ILE A 163 25.33 -25.29 6.45
CA ILE A 163 25.97 -26.51 5.93
C ILE A 163 27.49 -26.38 5.93
N GLU A 164 28.03 -25.27 5.43
CA GLU A 164 29.47 -25.00 5.41
C GLU A 164 30.07 -24.99 6.84
N ARG A 165 29.34 -24.42 7.80
CA ARG A 165 29.76 -24.39 9.20
C ARG A 165 29.71 -25.78 9.84
N GLU A 166 28.72 -26.61 9.51
CA GLU A 166 28.66 -28.00 9.95
C GLU A 166 29.79 -28.86 9.36
N GLU A 167 30.13 -28.65 8.08
CA GLU A 167 31.25 -29.32 7.43
C GLU A 167 32.59 -28.95 8.06
N ILE A 168 32.82 -27.66 8.37
CA ILE A 168 34.02 -27.20 9.08
C ILE A 168 34.10 -27.80 10.49
N VAL A 169 32.98 -27.89 11.20
CA VAL A 169 32.94 -28.51 12.54
C VAL A 169 33.22 -30.02 12.45
N ARG A 170 32.65 -30.73 11.47
CA ARG A 170 32.93 -32.15 11.24
C ARG A 170 34.39 -32.40 10.85
N ALA A 171 34.95 -31.57 9.96
CA ALA A 171 36.36 -31.65 9.57
C ALA A 171 37.30 -31.40 10.75
N LYS A 172 36.99 -30.41 11.61
CA LYS A 172 37.74 -30.19 12.86
C LYS A 172 37.60 -31.37 13.83
N LEU A 173 36.41 -31.93 14.01
CA LEU A 173 36.19 -33.11 14.87
C LEU A 173 36.96 -34.34 14.37
N GLN A 174 37.08 -34.54 13.05
CA GLN A 174 37.90 -35.60 12.47
C GLN A 174 39.41 -35.35 12.65
N ALA A 175 39.87 -34.11 12.50
CA ALA A 175 41.28 -33.74 12.71
C ALA A 175 41.72 -33.80 14.18
N THR A 176 40.79 -33.70 15.12
CA THR A 176 41.06 -33.80 16.57
C THR A 176 40.96 -35.24 17.10
N ARG A 177 40.70 -36.22 16.22
CA ARG A 177 40.57 -37.63 16.61
C ARG A 177 41.98 -38.25 16.74
N PRO A 178 42.40 -38.73 17.92
CA PRO A 178 43.69 -39.41 18.06
C PRO A 178 43.68 -40.74 17.28
N PRO A 179 44.81 -41.17 16.71
CA PRO A 179 44.89 -42.27 15.73
C PRO A 179 44.46 -43.64 16.25
N ASP A 180 44.29 -43.82 17.57
CA ASP A 180 44.14 -45.14 18.19
C ASP A 180 42.77 -45.38 18.89
N ALA A 181 41.73 -44.59 18.61
CA ALA A 181 40.41 -44.79 19.22
C ALA A 181 39.51 -45.75 18.40
N PRO A 182 38.99 -46.85 18.99
CA PRO A 182 38.12 -47.80 18.29
C PRO A 182 36.77 -47.17 17.86
N PRO A 183 36.14 -47.69 16.79
CA PRO A 183 34.90 -47.14 16.27
C PRO A 183 33.76 -47.35 17.28
N GLY A 184 33.33 -46.28 17.96
CA GLY A 184 32.16 -46.31 18.84
C GLY A 184 32.15 -45.34 20.02
N VAL A 185 33.27 -44.67 20.34
CA VAL A 185 33.29 -43.75 21.50
C VAL A 185 32.94 -42.33 21.07
N ILE A 186 31.71 -41.90 21.35
CA ILE A 186 31.34 -40.48 21.36
C ILE A 186 31.85 -39.92 22.68
N VAL A 187 32.87 -39.06 22.62
CA VAL A 187 33.36 -38.34 23.80
C VAL A 187 32.35 -37.23 24.09
N ASP A 188 31.56 -37.41 25.15
CA ASP A 188 30.66 -36.39 25.69
C ASP A 188 31.50 -35.29 26.36
N LEU A 189 31.88 -34.28 25.59
CA LEU A 189 32.57 -33.09 26.08
C LEU A 189 31.55 -32.15 26.74
N LYS A 190 31.09 -32.53 27.93
CA LYS A 190 30.50 -31.61 28.90
C LYS A 190 31.52 -31.33 30.03
N ARG A 191 32.30 -30.27 29.86
CA ARG A 191 32.70 -29.40 30.96
C ARG A 191 33.08 -28.02 30.46
#